data_AF-A0A8J3UGY4-F1
#
_entry.id   AF-A0A8J3UGY4-F1
#
_cell.length_a   1.000
_cell.length_b   1.000
_cell.length_c   1.000
_cell.angle_alpha   90.00
_cell.angle_beta   90.00
_cell.angle_gamma   90.00
#
_symmetry.space_group_name_H-M   'P 1'
#
loop_
_entity.id
_entity.type
_entity.pdbx_description
1 polymer ?
#
loop_
_entity_poly.entity_id
_entity_poly.type
_entity_poly.pdbx_seq_one_letter_code
_entity_poly.pdbx_strand_id
1 'polypeptide(L)'
;MAEKTRQLIVDTALRLFKERGFEATTMRAIAAEAGISVGNAYYYFASKEQLIQAYYDRAQAEHEAACCEVLAAEQSFAGRLGGVLREWVRISEPYHEFAVKFFKHAAEPTNPLSPFSPESAPARESAIGIYRQVVDGSENRIDSALGEELPELLWLLSMGIVLFWVHDTSPECERTYRLIDRTVSLVDRLVALSYLPGIRGVTRDFIDVVRELRA
;
A
#
# COMPACT_ATOMS: atom_id res chain seq x y z
N MET A 1 -15.42 -24.13 -1.50
CA MET A 1 -15.57 -24.23 -0.03
C MET A 1 -14.30 -23.78 0.68
N ALA A 2 -13.12 -24.25 0.29
CA ALA A 2 -11.84 -23.84 0.89
C ALA A 2 -11.63 -22.31 0.93
N GLU A 3 -11.89 -21.61 -0.18
CA GLU A 3 -11.73 -20.14 -0.24
C GLU A 3 -12.67 -19.39 0.71
N LYS A 4 -13.92 -19.84 0.83
CA LYS A 4 -14.89 -19.26 1.77
C LYS A 4 -14.44 -19.43 3.22
N THR A 5 -13.87 -20.59 3.56
CA THR A 5 -13.32 -20.84 4.90
C THR A 5 -12.08 -20.00 5.16
N ARG A 6 -11.18 -19.89 4.19
CA ARG A 6 -9.99 -19.03 4.29
C ARG A 6 -10.40 -17.57 4.58
N GLN A 7 -11.37 -17.06 3.83
CA GLN A 7 -11.91 -15.71 3.99
C GLN A 7 -12.55 -15.51 5.38
N LEU A 8 -13.37 -16.46 5.83
CA LEU A 8 -13.98 -16.45 7.16
C LEU A 8 -12.93 -16.33 8.28
N ILE A 9 -11.80 -17.03 8.16
CA ILE A 9 -10.73 -16.98 9.17
C ILE A 9 -10.09 -15.58 9.18
N VAL A 10 -9.80 -15.01 8.01
CA VAL A 10 -9.22 -13.65 7.90
C VAL A 10 -10.16 -12.60 8.49
N ASP A 11 -11.45 -12.66 8.15
CA ASP A 11 -12.45 -11.70 8.65
C ASP A 11 -12.61 -11.80 10.17
N THR A 12 -12.64 -13.02 10.70
CA THR A 12 -12.69 -13.27 12.14
C THR A 12 -11.44 -12.75 12.83
N ALA A 13 -10.26 -12.98 12.25
CA ALA A 13 -8.99 -12.49 12.78
C ALA A 13 -8.94 -10.96 12.83
N LEU A 14 -9.29 -10.27 11.74
CA LEU A 14 -9.27 -8.81 11.69
C LEU A 14 -10.22 -8.18 12.70
N ARG A 15 -11.42 -8.76 12.86
CA ARG A 15 -12.36 -8.31 13.88
C ARG A 15 -11.78 -8.49 15.28
N LEU A 16 -11.21 -9.66 15.59
CA LEU A 16 -10.57 -9.90 16.89
C LEU A 16 -9.36 -8.99 17.12
N PHE A 17 -8.55 -8.72 16.10
CA PHE A 17 -7.44 -7.77 16.20
C PHE A 17 -7.92 -6.35 16.48
N LYS A 18 -9.04 -5.92 15.89
CA LYS A 18 -9.65 -4.62 16.17
C LYS A 18 -10.18 -4.52 17.61
N GLU A 19 -10.85 -5.57 18.07
CA GLU A 19 -11.50 -5.63 19.40
C GLU A 19 -10.49 -5.82 20.55
N ARG A 20 -9.52 -6.72 20.39
CA ARG A 20 -8.61 -7.19 21.46
C ARG A 20 -7.16 -6.77 21.28
N GLY A 21 -6.79 -6.30 20.09
CA GLY A 21 -5.40 -6.05 19.70
C GLY A 21 -4.73 -7.29 19.12
N PHE A 22 -3.70 -7.06 18.31
CA PHE A 22 -2.93 -8.12 17.64
C PHE A 22 -2.22 -9.07 18.63
N GLU A 23 -1.64 -8.54 19.70
CA GLU A 23 -0.88 -9.35 20.67
C GLU A 23 -1.77 -10.25 21.54
N ALA A 24 -2.93 -9.76 21.96
CA ALA A 24 -3.84 -10.54 22.80
C ALA A 24 -4.64 -11.59 22.02
N THR A 25 -4.57 -11.57 20.69
CA THR A 25 -5.34 -12.48 19.83
C THR A 25 -4.50 -13.71 19.46
N THR A 26 -5.06 -14.91 19.69
CA THR A 26 -4.40 -16.18 19.40
C THR A 26 -5.09 -16.93 18.26
N MET A 27 -4.36 -17.78 17.54
CA MET A 27 -4.93 -18.69 16.54
C MET A 27 -6.06 -19.56 17.10
N ARG A 28 -5.97 -19.96 18.37
CA ARG A 28 -7.03 -20.72 19.05
C ARG A 28 -8.30 -19.90 19.23
N ALA A 29 -8.17 -18.64 19.65
CA ALA A 29 -9.31 -17.73 19.80
C ALA A 29 -9.98 -17.48 18.44
N ILE A 30 -9.19 -17.28 17.39
CA ILE A 30 -9.70 -17.11 16.01
C ILE A 30 -10.45 -18.35 15.55
N ALA A 31 -9.89 -19.55 15.73
CA ALA A 31 -10.54 -20.80 15.34
C ALA A 31 -11.88 -21.01 16.08
N ALA A 32 -11.90 -20.77 17.39
CA ALA A 32 -13.09 -20.90 18.21
C ALA A 32 -14.20 -19.93 17.76
N GLU A 33 -13.83 -18.68 17.51
CA GLU A 33 -14.76 -17.63 17.07
C GLU A 33 -15.26 -17.87 15.63
N ALA A 34 -14.42 -18.42 14.76
CA ALA A 34 -14.78 -18.80 13.39
C ALA A 34 -15.59 -20.12 13.32
N GLY A 35 -15.80 -20.80 14.45
CA GLY A 35 -16.55 -22.06 14.50
C GLY A 35 -15.83 -23.24 13.82
N ILE A 36 -14.50 -23.22 13.78
CA ILE A 36 -13.68 -24.29 13.17
C ILE A 36 -12.71 -24.90 14.18
N SER A 37 -12.18 -26.08 13.87
CA SER A 37 -11.12 -26.67 14.69
C SER A 37 -9.81 -25.88 14.57
N VAL A 38 -9.01 -25.87 15.64
CA VAL A 38 -7.69 -25.23 15.65
C VAL A 38 -6.78 -25.82 14.56
N GLY A 39 -6.82 -27.15 14.36
CA GLY A 39 -6.07 -27.81 13.30
C GLY A 39 -6.48 -27.35 11.90
N ASN A 40 -7.78 -27.10 11.68
CA ASN A 40 -8.26 -26.54 10.42
C ASN A 40 -7.79 -25.09 10.22
N ALA A 41 -7.77 -24.28 11.28
CA ALA A 41 -7.22 -22.93 11.20
C ALA A 41 -5.73 -22.94 10.82
N TYR A 42 -4.92 -23.78 11.46
CA TYR A 42 -3.49 -23.94 11.15
C TYR A 42 -3.22 -24.55 9.77
N TYR A 43 -4.15 -25.33 9.23
CA TYR A 43 -4.08 -25.82 7.86
C TYR A 43 -4.11 -24.67 6.83
N TYR A 44 -4.91 -23.63 7.07
CA TYR A 44 -4.96 -22.45 6.19
C TYR A 44 -3.87 -21.42 6.50
N PHE A 45 -3.56 -21.20 7.78
CA PHE A 45 -2.64 -20.16 8.22
C PHE A 45 -1.74 -20.68 9.35
N ALA A 46 -0.45 -20.77 9.08
CA ALA A 46 0.54 -21.26 10.04
C ALA A 46 0.74 -20.31 11.22
N SER A 47 0.39 -19.03 11.08
CA SER A 47 0.54 -18.03 12.14
C SER A 47 -0.45 -16.86 12.03
N LYS A 48 -0.49 -16.02 13.09
CA LYS A 48 -1.29 -14.79 13.09
C LYS A 48 -0.73 -13.74 12.12
N GLU A 49 0.56 -13.80 11.83
CA GLU A 49 1.23 -12.93 10.86
C GLU A 49 0.80 -13.25 9.43
N GLN A 50 0.63 -14.53 9.09
CA GLN A 50 0.11 -14.91 7.76
C GLN A 50 -1.33 -14.42 7.53
N LEU A 51 -2.13 -14.23 8.58
CA LEU A 51 -3.45 -13.62 8.47
C LEU A 51 -3.37 -12.13 8.10
N ILE A 52 -2.36 -11.41 8.60
CA ILE A 52 -2.12 -10.03 8.19
C ILE A 52 -1.60 -9.96 6.76
N GLN A 53 -0.71 -10.87 6.34
CA GLN A 53 -0.27 -10.91 4.94
C GLN A 53 -1.45 -11.15 3.99
N ALA A 54 -2.34 -12.07 4.33
CA ALA A 54 -3.57 -12.28 3.56
C ALA A 54 -4.50 -11.06 3.55
N TYR A 55 -4.51 -10.26 4.63
CA TYR A 55 -5.21 -8.98 4.65
C TYR A 55 -4.54 -7.96 3.72
N TYR A 56 -3.21 -7.85 3.71
CA TYR A 56 -2.50 -6.97 2.77
C TYR A 56 -2.78 -7.35 1.33
N ASP A 57 -2.69 -8.64 0.98
CA ASP A 57 -2.99 -9.12 -0.37
C ASP A 57 -4.42 -8.74 -0.79
N ARG A 58 -5.39 -8.93 0.13
CA ARG A 58 -6.79 -8.55 -0.13
C ARG A 58 -6.95 -7.04 -0.30
N ALA A 59 -6.35 -6.23 0.59
CA ALA A 59 -6.43 -4.78 0.52
C ALA A 59 -5.82 -4.24 -0.78
N GLN A 60 -4.72 -4.84 -1.25
CA GLN A 60 -4.12 -4.48 -2.53
C GLN A 60 -5.01 -4.87 -3.72
N ALA A 61 -5.63 -6.06 -3.70
CA ALA A 61 -6.58 -6.44 -4.74
C ALA A 61 -7.82 -5.52 -4.80
N GLU A 62 -8.33 -5.11 -3.63
CA GLU A 62 -9.42 -4.12 -3.53
C GLU A 62 -8.98 -2.76 -4.08
N HIS A 63 -7.75 -2.33 -3.81
CA HIS A 63 -7.18 -1.09 -4.34
C HIS A 63 -7.01 -1.12 -5.85
N GLU A 64 -6.44 -2.20 -6.38
CA GLU A 64 -6.27 -2.40 -7.81
C GLU A 64 -7.62 -2.33 -8.54
N ALA A 65 -8.63 -3.04 -8.03
CA ALA A 65 -9.97 -3.01 -8.59
C ALA A 65 -10.60 -1.60 -8.56
N ALA A 66 -10.42 -0.85 -7.47
CA ALA A 66 -10.92 0.52 -7.35
C ALA A 66 -10.20 1.51 -8.31
N CYS A 67 -8.94 1.23 -8.64
CA CYS A 67 -8.15 2.07 -9.53
C CYS A 67 -8.47 1.86 -11.02
N CYS A 68 -9.10 0.75 -11.41
CA CYS A 68 -9.40 0.43 -12.81
C CYS A 68 -10.11 1.56 -13.55
N GLU A 69 -11.18 2.13 -12.97
CA GLU A 69 -11.95 3.21 -13.61
C GLU A 69 -11.15 4.51 -13.68
N VAL A 70 -10.44 4.85 -12.61
CA VAL A 70 -9.56 6.03 -12.53
C VAL A 70 -8.48 5.97 -13.61
N LEU A 71 -7.78 4.84 -13.71
CA LEU A 71 -6.71 4.63 -14.68
C LEU A 71 -7.24 4.48 -16.12
N ALA A 72 -8.53 4.25 -16.33
CA ALA A 72 -9.12 4.29 -17.66
C ALA A 72 -9.54 5.72 -18.07
N ALA A 73 -10.00 6.53 -17.11
CA ALA A 73 -10.52 7.87 -17.35
C ALA A 73 -9.44 8.96 -17.42
N GLU A 74 -8.40 8.87 -16.59
CA GLU A 74 -7.37 9.89 -16.45
C GLU A 74 -6.16 9.66 -17.38
N GLN A 75 -5.81 10.67 -18.16
CA GLN A 75 -4.65 10.61 -19.09
C GLN A 75 -3.41 11.32 -18.55
N SER A 76 -3.59 12.32 -17.69
CA SER A 76 -2.47 13.06 -17.09
C SER A 76 -1.81 12.26 -15.97
N PHE A 77 -0.48 12.36 -15.83
CA PHE A 77 0.23 11.74 -14.71
C PHE A 77 -0.35 12.17 -13.35
N ALA A 78 -0.59 13.47 -13.17
CA ALA A 78 -1.19 14.00 -11.95
C ALA A 78 -2.58 13.42 -11.66
N GLY A 79 -3.46 13.34 -12.66
CA GLY A 79 -4.81 12.79 -12.52
C GLY A 79 -4.78 11.32 -12.11
N ARG A 80 -3.94 10.52 -12.79
CA ARG A 80 -3.75 9.10 -12.51
C ARG A 80 -3.19 8.88 -11.10
N LEU A 81 -2.08 9.53 -10.75
CA LEU A 81 -1.45 9.39 -9.44
C LEU A 81 -2.37 9.86 -8.31
N GLY A 82 -3.00 11.02 -8.49
CA GLY A 82 -3.92 11.58 -7.51
C GLY A 82 -5.14 10.70 -7.30
N GLY A 83 -5.73 10.16 -8.37
CA GLY A 83 -6.85 9.24 -8.27
C GLY A 83 -6.47 7.93 -7.55
N VAL A 84 -5.35 7.31 -7.92
CA VAL A 84 -4.85 6.10 -7.23
C VAL A 84 -4.67 6.31 -5.73
N LEU A 85 -4.02 7.41 -5.33
CA LEU A 85 -3.77 7.72 -3.92
C LEU A 85 -5.07 8.03 -3.15
N ARG A 86 -6.04 8.72 -3.78
CA ARG A 86 -7.34 9.01 -3.14
C ARG A 86 -8.20 7.76 -2.99
N GLU A 87 -8.19 6.87 -3.98
CA GLU A 87 -8.86 5.56 -3.89
C GLU A 87 -8.27 4.73 -2.75
N TRP A 88 -6.94 4.74 -2.58
CA TRP A 88 -6.29 4.06 -1.45
C TRP A 88 -6.83 4.54 -0.09
N VAL A 89 -6.94 5.86 0.10
CA VAL A 89 -7.49 6.43 1.35
C VAL A 89 -8.96 6.03 1.54
N ARG A 90 -9.76 6.12 0.47
CA ARG A 90 -11.20 5.80 0.50
C ARG A 90 -11.48 4.35 0.90
N ILE A 91 -10.74 3.40 0.33
CA ILE A 91 -10.92 1.97 0.69
C ILE A 91 -10.35 1.64 2.08
N SER A 92 -9.35 2.40 2.53
CA SER A 92 -8.65 2.16 3.80
C SER A 92 -9.35 2.82 4.99
N GLU A 93 -10.23 3.80 4.75
CA GLU A 93 -10.97 4.53 5.78
C GLU A 93 -11.66 3.62 6.83
N PRO A 94 -12.40 2.55 6.46
CA PRO A 94 -13.01 1.65 7.45
C PRO A 94 -12.00 0.95 8.37
N TYR A 95 -10.74 0.88 7.94
CA TYR A 95 -9.64 0.23 8.63
C TYR A 95 -8.72 1.22 9.37
N HIS A 96 -9.02 2.53 9.38
CA HIS A 96 -8.16 3.54 10.02
C HIS A 96 -7.86 3.22 11.49
N GLU A 97 -8.89 2.95 12.30
CA GLU A 97 -8.71 2.64 13.72
C GLU A 97 -7.83 1.38 13.94
N PHE A 98 -7.97 0.39 13.05
CA PHE A 98 -7.13 -0.81 13.07
C PHE A 98 -5.69 -0.46 12.70
N ALA A 99 -5.49 0.31 11.62
CA ALA A 99 -4.17 0.74 11.17
C ALA A 99 -3.43 1.55 12.24
N VAL A 100 -4.11 2.44 12.98
CA VAL A 100 -3.51 3.18 14.11
C VAL A 100 -2.96 2.24 15.18
N LYS A 101 -3.75 1.25 15.60
CA LYS A 101 -3.32 0.29 16.63
C LYS A 101 -2.22 -0.65 16.13
N PHE A 102 -2.27 -0.99 14.84
CA PHE A 102 -1.38 -1.94 14.20
C PHE A 102 -0.04 -1.34 13.78
N PHE A 103 0.02 -0.02 13.55
CA PHE A 103 1.16 0.70 12.99
C PHE A 103 2.49 0.39 13.71
N LYS A 104 2.50 0.25 15.04
CA LYS A 104 3.72 -0.08 15.80
C LYS A 104 4.38 -1.39 15.37
N HIS A 105 3.60 -2.37 14.89
CA HIS A 105 4.10 -3.65 14.40
C HIS A 105 4.61 -3.52 12.97
N ALA A 106 3.87 -2.80 12.13
CA ALA A 106 4.25 -2.52 10.75
C ALA A 106 5.49 -1.62 10.63
N ALA A 107 5.73 -0.74 11.61
CA ALA A 107 6.85 0.19 11.63
C ALA A 107 8.16 -0.43 12.17
N GLU A 108 8.10 -1.61 12.80
CA GLU A 108 9.29 -2.30 13.30
C GLU A 108 10.04 -2.98 12.14
N PRO A 109 11.29 -2.60 11.83
CA PRO A 109 11.97 -3.04 10.60
C PRO A 109 12.18 -4.55 10.49
N THR A 110 12.37 -5.24 11.61
CA THR A 110 12.61 -6.68 11.66
C THR A 110 11.32 -7.49 11.76
N ASN A 111 10.17 -6.82 11.83
CA ASN A 111 8.89 -7.47 11.99
C ASN A 111 8.40 -7.96 10.61
N PRO A 112 7.97 -9.24 10.47
CA PRO A 112 7.46 -9.75 9.19
C PRO A 112 6.22 -9.01 8.69
N LEU A 113 5.55 -8.25 9.56
CA LEU A 113 4.37 -7.43 9.24
C LEU A 113 4.71 -6.07 8.63
N SER A 114 6.00 -5.72 8.59
CA SER A 114 6.48 -4.53 7.92
C SER A 114 6.17 -4.60 6.43
N PRO A 115 5.64 -3.52 5.80
CA PRO A 115 5.48 -3.46 4.34
C PRO A 115 6.80 -3.66 3.56
N PHE A 116 7.94 -3.49 4.23
CA PHE A 116 9.29 -3.67 3.69
C PHE A 116 9.84 -5.08 3.91
N SER A 117 9.12 -5.96 4.61
CA SER A 117 9.57 -7.32 4.86
C SER A 117 9.55 -8.19 3.58
N PRO A 118 10.31 -9.29 3.54
CA PRO A 118 10.18 -10.31 2.51
C PRO A 118 8.76 -10.92 2.46
N GLU A 119 8.10 -11.08 3.60
CA GLU A 119 6.76 -11.66 3.69
C GLU A 119 5.70 -10.78 3.01
N SER A 120 5.89 -9.46 3.03
CA SER A 120 5.01 -8.49 2.36
C SER A 120 5.42 -8.19 0.91
N ALA A 121 6.40 -8.90 0.35
CA ALA A 121 6.82 -8.72 -1.04
C ALA A 121 5.68 -8.85 -2.06
N PRO A 122 4.79 -9.86 -1.99
CA PRO A 122 3.71 -9.99 -2.97
C PRO A 122 2.77 -8.77 -3.01
N ALA A 123 2.32 -8.32 -1.83
CA ALA A 123 1.50 -7.12 -1.70
C ALA A 123 2.22 -5.86 -2.18
N ARG A 124 3.52 -5.72 -1.86
CA ARG A 124 4.36 -4.60 -2.30
C ARG A 124 4.53 -4.59 -3.82
N GLU A 125 4.80 -5.73 -4.45
CA GLU A 125 4.96 -5.86 -5.89
C GLU A 125 3.66 -5.54 -6.64
N SER A 126 2.51 -6.00 -6.11
CA SER A 126 1.18 -5.63 -6.62
C SER A 126 0.96 -4.12 -6.54
N ALA A 127 1.25 -3.49 -5.40
CA ALA A 127 1.13 -2.04 -5.24
C ALA A 127 2.03 -1.25 -6.21
N ILE A 128 3.29 -1.67 -6.37
CA ILE A 128 4.22 -1.09 -7.35
C ILE A 128 3.68 -1.28 -8.78
N GLY A 129 2.99 -2.38 -9.06
CA GLY A 129 2.29 -2.62 -10.32
C GLY A 129 1.26 -1.53 -10.67
N ILE A 130 0.49 -1.05 -9.69
CA ILE A 130 -0.46 0.05 -9.89
C ILE A 130 0.29 1.34 -10.26
N TYR A 131 1.38 1.67 -9.57
CA TYR A 131 2.18 2.85 -9.90
C TYR A 131 2.88 2.73 -11.26
N ARG A 132 3.23 1.52 -11.69
CA ARG A 132 3.71 1.28 -13.06
C ARG A 132 2.63 1.62 -14.09
N GLN A 133 1.38 1.22 -13.86
CA GLN A 133 0.26 1.62 -14.73
C GLN A 133 0.02 3.14 -14.73
N VAL A 134 0.26 3.83 -13.61
CA VAL A 134 0.21 5.30 -13.56
C VAL A 134 1.24 5.90 -14.52
N VAL A 135 2.49 5.45 -14.45
CA VAL A 135 3.60 5.94 -15.28
C VAL A 135 3.38 5.62 -16.75
N ASP A 136 3.18 4.33 -17.09
CA ASP A 136 3.09 3.84 -18.46
C ASP A 136 1.86 4.36 -19.22
N GLY A 137 0.76 4.56 -18.50
CA GLY A 137 -0.50 5.05 -19.06
C GLY A 137 -0.65 6.57 -19.05
N SER A 138 0.38 7.33 -18.65
CA SER A 138 0.32 8.79 -18.65
C SER A 138 0.78 9.40 -19.98
N GLU A 139 0.14 10.48 -20.42
CA GLU A 139 0.57 11.25 -21.61
C GLU A 139 1.84 12.09 -21.36
N ASN A 140 2.24 12.24 -20.09
CA ASN A 140 3.41 13.01 -19.71
C ASN A 140 4.68 12.40 -20.33
N ARG A 141 5.58 13.26 -20.81
CA ARG A 141 6.91 12.82 -21.23
C ARG A 141 7.78 12.60 -20.00
N ILE A 142 8.08 11.34 -19.72
CA ILE A 142 8.94 10.91 -18.62
C ILE A 142 10.25 10.41 -19.23
N ASP A 143 11.38 10.81 -18.65
CA ASP A 143 12.68 10.24 -19.02
C ASP A 143 12.65 8.72 -18.79
N SER A 144 13.16 7.92 -19.73
CA SER A 144 13.03 6.46 -19.66
C SER A 144 13.76 5.87 -18.45
N ALA A 145 14.93 6.39 -18.10
CA ALA A 145 15.68 5.91 -16.95
C ALA A 145 14.96 6.27 -15.64
N LEU A 146 14.34 7.45 -15.58
CA LEU A 146 13.48 7.82 -14.44
C LEU A 146 12.23 6.94 -14.39
N GLY A 147 11.60 6.68 -15.53
CA GLY A 147 10.38 5.87 -15.64
C GLY A 147 10.55 4.45 -15.10
N GLU A 148 11.74 3.86 -15.24
CA GLU A 148 12.07 2.54 -14.65
C GLU A 148 12.03 2.56 -13.10
N GLU A 149 12.51 3.64 -12.49
CA GLU A 149 12.63 3.77 -11.03
C GLU A 149 11.37 4.34 -10.37
N LEU A 150 10.59 5.12 -11.13
CA LEU A 150 9.48 5.92 -10.63
C LEU A 150 8.38 5.10 -9.93
N PRO A 151 7.96 3.90 -10.41
CA PRO A 151 6.93 3.12 -9.73
C PRO A 151 7.25 2.79 -8.28
N GLU A 152 8.51 2.43 -8.00
CA GLU A 152 8.93 2.11 -6.63
C GLU A 152 9.10 3.39 -5.79
N LEU A 153 9.60 4.48 -6.38
CA LEU A 153 9.67 5.78 -5.70
C LEU A 153 8.27 6.31 -5.33
N LEU A 154 7.27 6.09 -6.19
CA LEU A 154 5.88 6.43 -5.92
C LEU A 154 5.27 5.53 -4.84
N TRP A 155 5.63 4.25 -4.82
CA TRP A 155 5.26 3.37 -3.70
C TRP A 155 5.87 3.86 -2.38
N LEU A 156 7.15 4.22 -2.35
CA LEU A 156 7.79 4.80 -1.16
C LEU A 156 7.13 6.11 -0.72
N LEU A 157 6.81 6.99 -1.67
CA LEU A 157 6.04 8.20 -1.42
C LEU A 157 4.69 7.88 -0.77
N SER A 158 4.00 6.87 -1.27
CA SER A 158 2.72 6.43 -0.72
C SER A 158 2.85 5.92 0.71
N MET A 159 3.96 5.26 1.08
CA MET A 159 4.22 4.86 2.48
C MET A 159 4.35 6.08 3.40
N GLY A 160 4.91 7.19 2.91
CA GLY A 160 4.90 8.47 3.62
C GLY A 160 3.49 9.03 3.81
N ILE A 161 2.61 8.86 2.83
CA ILE A 161 1.19 9.24 2.92
C ILE A 161 0.45 8.33 3.91
N VAL A 162 0.67 7.01 3.88
CA VAL A 162 0.10 6.05 4.85
C VAL A 162 0.52 6.42 6.26
N LEU A 163 1.80 6.72 6.48
CA LEU A 163 2.32 7.18 7.76
C LEU A 163 1.57 8.43 8.24
N PHE A 164 1.42 9.43 7.38
CA PHE A 164 0.68 10.64 7.73
C PHE A 164 -0.80 10.35 8.02
N TRP A 165 -1.46 9.54 7.19
CA TRP A 165 -2.86 9.15 7.31
C TRP A 165 -3.17 8.45 8.64
N VAL A 166 -2.29 7.54 9.07
CA VAL A 166 -2.39 6.90 10.40
C VAL A 166 -2.41 7.93 11.54
N HIS A 167 -1.73 9.07 11.36
CA HIS A 167 -1.70 10.15 12.35
C HIS A 167 -2.74 11.25 12.11
N ASP A 168 -3.53 11.16 11.03
CA ASP A 168 -4.52 12.16 10.70
C ASP A 168 -5.77 11.99 11.57
N THR A 169 -6.05 13.02 12.37
CA THR A 169 -7.21 13.10 13.28
C THR A 169 -8.23 14.12 12.80
N SER A 170 -8.03 14.70 11.61
CA SER A 170 -9.03 15.57 11.00
C SER A 170 -10.28 14.79 10.56
N PRO A 171 -11.46 15.42 10.52
CA PRO A 171 -12.68 14.78 10.01
C PRO A 171 -12.43 14.20 8.61
N GLU A 172 -12.81 12.92 8.41
CA GLU A 172 -12.69 12.20 7.13
C GLU A 172 -11.27 12.23 6.54
N CYS A 173 -10.24 12.38 7.38
CA CYS A 173 -8.84 12.49 6.95
C CYS A 173 -8.58 13.61 5.91
N GLU A 174 -9.28 14.74 6.01
CA GLU A 174 -9.17 15.87 5.06
C GLU A 174 -7.72 16.39 4.90
N ARG A 175 -6.88 16.30 5.95
CA ARG A 175 -5.47 16.70 5.86
C ARG A 175 -4.66 15.75 4.98
N THR A 176 -4.97 14.46 5.01
CA THR A 176 -4.37 13.44 4.13
C THR A 176 -4.72 13.73 2.67
N TYR A 177 -5.98 14.03 2.37
CA TYR A 177 -6.39 14.43 1.02
C TYR A 177 -5.64 15.69 0.54
N ARG A 178 -5.50 16.70 1.39
CA ARG A 178 -4.70 17.90 1.06
C ARG A 178 -3.21 17.58 0.86
N LEU A 179 -2.64 16.66 1.64
CA LEU A 179 -1.27 16.21 1.46
C LEU A 179 -1.11 15.55 0.09
N ILE A 180 -2.04 14.68 -0.30
CA ILE A 180 -2.06 14.05 -1.63
C ILE A 180 -2.08 15.12 -2.71
N ASP A 181 -3.01 16.07 -2.67
CA ASP A 181 -3.15 17.11 -3.71
C ASP A 181 -1.87 17.92 -3.90
N ARG A 182 -1.24 18.33 -2.79
CA ARG A 182 0.01 19.13 -2.82
C ARG A 182 1.19 18.31 -3.31
N THR A 183 1.27 17.06 -2.88
CA THR A 183 2.35 16.14 -3.24
C THR A 183 2.28 15.78 -4.72
N VAL A 184 1.10 15.41 -5.22
CA VAL A 184 0.87 15.08 -6.63
C VAL A 184 1.24 16.25 -7.52
N SER A 185 0.82 17.48 -7.18
CA SER A 185 1.18 18.69 -7.93
C SER A 185 2.70 18.97 -7.94
N LEU A 186 3.42 18.60 -6.87
CA LEU A 186 4.87 18.73 -6.83
C LEU A 186 5.55 17.66 -7.69
N VAL A 187 5.16 16.39 -7.53
CA VAL A 187 5.74 15.26 -8.26
C VAL A 187 5.51 15.40 -9.76
N ASP A 188 4.31 15.79 -10.20
CA ASP A 188 4.01 16.03 -11.61
C ASP A 188 4.95 17.07 -12.24
N ARG A 189 5.21 18.17 -11.53
CA ARG A 189 6.17 19.19 -11.97
C ARG A 189 7.60 18.66 -12.02
N LEU A 190 8.04 17.90 -11.02
CA LEU A 190 9.39 17.31 -10.99
C LEU A 190 9.58 16.30 -12.13
N VAL A 191 8.57 15.48 -12.39
CA VAL A 191 8.57 14.51 -13.50
C VAL A 191 8.64 15.26 -14.84
N ALA A 192 7.84 16.31 -15.04
CA ALA A 192 7.89 17.12 -16.25
C ALA A 192 9.26 17.81 -16.46
N LEU A 193 9.90 18.27 -15.38
CA LEU A 193 11.22 18.90 -15.43
C LEU A 193 12.33 17.90 -15.77
N SER A 194 12.20 16.63 -15.38
CA SER A 194 13.23 15.60 -15.62
C SER A 194 13.54 15.40 -17.11
N TYR A 195 12.57 15.65 -17.98
CA TYR A 195 12.74 15.52 -19.43
C TYR A 195 13.53 16.68 -20.06
N LEU A 196 13.67 17.81 -19.35
CA LEU A 196 14.33 19.01 -19.87
C LEU A 196 15.86 18.79 -20.01
N PRO A 197 16.48 19.19 -21.14
CA PRO A 197 17.90 18.94 -21.40
C PRO A 197 18.86 19.41 -20.30
N GLY A 198 18.55 20.52 -19.62
CA GLY A 198 19.39 21.08 -18.55
C GLY A 198 19.31 20.35 -17.20
N ILE A 199 18.34 19.46 -17.01
CA ILE A 199 18.11 18.74 -15.75
C ILE A 199 18.53 17.26 -15.83
N ARG A 200 18.73 16.72 -17.03
CA ARG A 200 19.05 15.30 -17.25
C ARG A 200 20.27 14.79 -16.46
N GLY A 201 21.30 15.62 -16.29
CA GLY A 201 22.46 15.26 -15.47
C GLY A 201 22.06 15.00 -14.01
N VAL A 202 21.31 15.93 -13.42
CA VAL A 202 20.79 15.81 -12.05
C VAL A 202 19.85 14.61 -11.91
N THR A 203 18.99 14.37 -12.89
CA THR A 203 18.10 13.19 -12.90
C THR A 203 18.90 11.89 -12.91
N ARG A 204 19.98 11.81 -13.70
CA ARG A 204 20.84 10.63 -13.73
C ARG A 204 21.57 10.42 -12.42
N ASP A 205 22.18 11.47 -11.86
CA ASP A 205 22.87 11.39 -10.56
C ASP A 205 21.92 10.91 -9.47
N PHE A 206 20.67 11.40 -9.47
CA PHE A 206 19.63 10.93 -8.57
C PHE A 206 19.28 9.44 -8.77
N ILE A 207 19.13 8.99 -10.02
CA ILE A 207 18.86 7.57 -10.33
C ILE A 207 20.02 6.69 -9.87
N ASP A 208 21.27 7.12 -10.08
CA ASP A 208 22.45 6.38 -9.65
C ASP A 208 22.46 6.20 -8.12
N VAL A 209 22.14 7.27 -7.37
CA VAL A 209 21.97 7.19 -5.90
C VAL A 209 20.86 6.20 -5.52
N VAL A 210 19.71 6.24 -6.19
CA VAL A 210 18.60 5.30 -5.91
C VAL A 210 19.02 3.86 -6.15
N ARG A 211 19.77 3.59 -7.22
CA ARG A 211 20.27 2.25 -7.55
C ARG A 211 21.32 1.77 -6.57
N GLU A 212 22.24 2.64 -6.15
CA GLU A 212 23.25 2.33 -5.14
C GLU A 212 22.64 1.97 -3.79
N LEU A 213 21.58 2.67 -3.37
CA LEU A 213 20.91 2.40 -2.09
C LEU A 213 20.11 1.07 -2.09
N ARG A 214 19.88 0.47 -3.25
CA ARG A 214 19.19 -0.83 -3.38
C ARG A 214 20.14 -2.02 -3.54
N ALA A 215 21.40 -1.79 -3.90
CA ALA A 215 22.41 -2.82 -4.12
C ALA A 215 22.95 -3.38 -2.80
#